data_AF-K0THC6-F1
#
_entry.id   AF-K0THC6-F1
#
_cell.length_a   1.000
_cell.length_b   1.000
_cell.length_c   1.000
_cell.angle_alpha   90.00
_cell.angle_beta   90.00
_cell.angle_gamma   90.00
#
_symmetry.space_group_name_H-M   'P 1'
#
loop_
_entity.id
_entity.type
_entity.pdbx_description
1 polymer ?
#
loop_
_entity_poly.entity_id
_entity_poly.type
_entity_poly.pdbx_seq_one_letter_code
_entity_poly.pdbx_strand_id
1 'polypeptide(L)'
;DRSVSIEDYAQGNGIENNWMCRFIANRMTGELTKDDLEEAKEILRTKFLVGFVDDLDESLHRIMKYAGWKYKDDSTERMKQEDCVKDLAAHGTNANPTEYELPKRGSQAHALISWQTQFDSKLYSYAKELFEKQTKEWGTKERKKELKKRKKKGGGKT
;
A
#
# COMPACT_ATOMS: atom_id res chain seq x y z
N ASP A 1 -7.76 22.93 -27.13
CA ASP A 1 -7.32 21.85 -26.24
C ASP A 1 -7.68 22.26 -24.81
N ARG A 2 -8.45 21.47 -24.05
CA ARG A 2 -8.78 21.81 -22.65
C ARG A 2 -7.93 20.93 -21.75
N SER A 3 -6.89 21.51 -21.16
CA SER A 3 -6.18 20.90 -20.03
C SER A 3 -7.12 20.84 -18.83
N VAL A 4 -7.40 19.64 -18.33
CA VAL A 4 -8.20 19.43 -17.10
C VAL A 4 -7.28 19.65 -15.90
N SER A 5 -7.64 20.55 -14.98
CA SER A 5 -6.90 20.73 -13.73
C SER A 5 -7.20 19.61 -12.73
N ILE A 6 -6.37 19.45 -11.69
CA ILE A 6 -6.63 18.48 -10.62
C ILE A 6 -7.90 18.86 -9.85
N GLU A 7 -8.13 20.15 -9.65
CA GLU A 7 -9.36 20.69 -9.09
C GLU A 7 -10.58 20.29 -9.93
N ASP A 8 -10.54 20.46 -11.26
CA ASP A 8 -11.63 20.06 -12.16
C ASP A 8 -11.88 18.54 -12.09
N TYR A 9 -10.81 17.74 -12.06
CA TYR A 9 -10.89 16.30 -11.90
C TYR A 9 -11.54 15.89 -10.58
N ALA A 10 -11.17 16.55 -9.48
CA ALA A 10 -11.69 16.27 -8.15
C ALA A 10 -13.15 16.74 -7.95
N GLN A 11 -13.56 17.81 -8.64
CA GLN A 11 -14.93 18.32 -8.65
C GLN A 11 -15.87 17.52 -9.55
N GLY A 12 -15.36 17.00 -10.67
CA GLY A 12 -16.15 16.25 -11.64
C GLY A 12 -16.48 14.81 -11.21
N ASN A 13 -17.18 14.09 -12.10
CA ASN A 13 -17.44 12.65 -11.98
C ASN A 13 -16.23 11.76 -12.35
N GLY A 14 -15.04 12.33 -12.48
CA GLY A 14 -13.85 11.61 -12.95
C GLY A 14 -13.08 10.90 -11.84
N ILE A 15 -13.17 11.37 -10.59
CA ILE A 15 -12.42 10.78 -9.48
C ILE A 15 -13.02 9.45 -9.03
N GLU A 16 -12.15 8.45 -8.91
CA GLU A 16 -12.52 7.15 -8.36
C GLU A 16 -12.79 7.27 -6.85
N ASN A 17 -14.07 7.43 -6.49
CA ASN A 17 -14.53 7.57 -5.10
C ASN A 17 -14.35 6.26 -4.31
N ASN A 18 -13.44 6.26 -3.33
CA ASN A 18 -13.18 5.15 -2.40
C ASN A 18 -13.06 3.79 -3.10
N TRP A 19 -12.40 3.76 -4.25
CA TRP A 19 -12.39 2.60 -5.15
C TRP A 19 -11.89 1.33 -4.48
N MET A 20 -10.82 1.42 -3.68
CA MET A 20 -10.25 0.23 -3.04
C MET A 20 -11.20 -0.33 -1.97
N CYS A 21 -11.79 0.54 -1.15
CA CYS A 21 -12.79 0.14 -0.16
C CYS A 21 -14.01 -0.50 -0.82
N ARG A 22 -14.51 0.09 -1.91
CA ARG A 22 -15.64 -0.44 -2.68
C ARG A 22 -15.31 -1.80 -3.29
N PHE A 23 -14.13 -1.93 -3.89
CA PHE A 23 -13.69 -3.17 -4.52
C PHE A 23 -13.61 -4.30 -3.49
N ILE A 24 -12.97 -4.05 -2.35
CA ILE A 24 -12.78 -5.07 -1.30
C ILE A 24 -14.10 -5.43 -0.61
N ALA A 25 -14.96 -4.45 -0.31
CA ALA A 25 -16.29 -4.70 0.27
C ALA A 25 -17.33 -5.17 -0.76
N ASN A 26 -16.97 -5.28 -2.04
CA ASN A 26 -17.88 -5.60 -3.14
C ASN A 26 -19.10 -4.64 -3.23
N ARG A 27 -18.85 -3.33 -3.07
CA ARG A 27 -19.83 -2.24 -3.07
C ARG A 27 -19.50 -1.17 -4.12
N MET A 28 -19.49 -1.56 -5.39
CA MET A 28 -19.10 -0.69 -6.50
C MET A 28 -20.06 0.48 -6.76
N THR A 29 -21.30 0.42 -6.27
CA THR A 29 -22.32 1.47 -6.46
C THR A 29 -22.98 1.86 -5.15
N GLY A 30 -23.70 2.99 -5.14
CA GLY A 30 -24.40 3.48 -3.97
C GLY A 30 -23.52 4.20 -2.94
N GLU A 31 -24.15 4.63 -1.85
CA GLU A 31 -23.46 5.25 -0.73
C GLU A 31 -22.58 4.21 -0.02
N LEU A 32 -21.36 4.61 0.33
CA LEU A 32 -20.44 3.80 1.11
C LEU A 32 -20.55 4.23 2.58
N THR A 33 -20.70 3.27 3.48
CA THR A 33 -20.91 3.51 4.90
C THR A 33 -19.69 3.12 5.73
N LYS A 34 -19.76 3.35 7.05
CA LYS A 34 -18.73 2.88 7.98
C LYS A 34 -18.69 1.36 8.08
N ASP A 35 -19.83 0.69 7.92
CA ASP A 35 -19.91 -0.77 8.02
C ASP A 35 -19.18 -1.42 6.83
N ASP A 36 -19.29 -0.84 5.63
CA ASP A 36 -18.54 -1.30 4.46
C ASP A 36 -17.02 -1.14 4.65
N LEU A 37 -16.57 -0.07 5.32
CA LEU A 37 -15.16 0.08 5.69
C LEU A 37 -14.70 -1.01 6.66
N GLU A 38 -15.49 -1.34 7.67
CA GLU A 38 -15.14 -2.39 8.63
C GLU A 38 -15.16 -3.78 7.97
N GLU A 39 -16.09 -4.03 7.05
CA GLU A 39 -16.09 -5.23 6.21
C GLU A 39 -14.81 -5.31 5.36
N ALA A 40 -14.44 -4.22 4.67
CA ALA A 40 -13.21 -4.19 3.88
C ALA A 40 -11.95 -4.45 4.73
N LYS A 41 -11.89 -3.89 5.94
CA LYS A 41 -10.80 -4.16 6.89
C LYS A 41 -10.75 -5.63 7.32
N GLU A 42 -11.90 -6.23 7.63
CA GLU A 42 -11.94 -7.63 8.03
C GLU A 42 -11.54 -8.57 6.89
N ILE A 43 -11.98 -8.27 5.66
CA ILE A 43 -11.54 -8.98 4.46
C ILE A 43 -10.03 -8.85 4.28
N LEU A 44 -9.47 -7.63 4.36
CA LEU A 44 -8.01 -7.42 4.28
C LEU A 44 -7.25 -8.24 5.33
N ARG A 45 -7.71 -8.23 6.59
CA ARG A 45 -7.04 -8.91 7.69
C ARG A 45 -7.05 -10.43 7.54
N THR A 46 -8.13 -10.99 7.00
CA THR A 46 -8.36 -12.44 7.00
C THR A 46 -8.01 -13.13 5.69
N LYS A 47 -8.02 -12.39 4.56
CA LYS A 47 -7.86 -12.98 3.22
C LYS A 47 -6.59 -12.55 2.50
N PHE A 48 -5.92 -11.48 2.94
CA PHE A 48 -4.80 -10.89 2.20
C PHE A 48 -3.47 -10.94 2.95
N LEU A 49 -2.41 -11.21 2.20
CA LEU A 49 -1.06 -10.77 2.54
C LEU A 49 -0.87 -9.36 1.99
N VAL A 50 -0.55 -8.40 2.85
CA VAL A 50 -0.42 -6.99 2.45
C VAL A 50 1.03 -6.70 2.03
N GLY A 51 1.19 -5.91 0.96
CA GLY A 51 2.45 -5.36 0.48
C GLY A 51 2.33 -3.87 0.15
N PHE A 52 3.46 -3.17 0.06
CA PHE A 52 3.57 -1.76 -0.33
C PHE A 52 4.64 -1.56 -1.39
N VAL A 53 4.35 -0.73 -2.38
CA VAL A 53 5.30 -0.36 -3.44
C VAL A 53 6.47 0.44 -2.87
N ASP A 54 6.23 1.34 -1.90
CA ASP A 54 7.29 2.09 -1.20
C ASP A 54 8.23 1.20 -0.37
N ASP A 55 7.86 -0.07 -0.16
CA ASP A 55 8.64 -1.08 0.57
C ASP A 55 8.60 -2.40 -0.20
N LEU A 56 8.86 -2.32 -1.52
CA LEU A 56 8.68 -3.41 -2.46
C LEU A 56 9.58 -4.61 -2.14
N ASP A 57 10.82 -4.38 -1.72
CA ASP A 57 11.76 -5.45 -1.34
C ASP A 57 11.19 -6.33 -0.20
N GLU A 58 10.68 -5.69 0.86
CA GLU A 58 10.07 -6.39 1.98
C GLU A 58 8.75 -7.07 1.56
N SER A 59 7.99 -6.44 0.65
CA SER A 59 6.74 -6.97 0.12
C SER A 59 6.97 -8.23 -0.72
N LEU A 60 7.95 -8.21 -1.63
CA LEU A 60 8.34 -9.35 -2.44
C LEU A 60 8.88 -10.49 -1.58
N HIS A 61 9.71 -10.18 -0.57
CA HIS A 61 10.16 -11.19 0.39
C HIS A 61 8.99 -11.93 1.06
N ARG A 62 7.98 -11.19 1.51
CA ARG A 62 6.79 -11.76 2.16
C ARG A 62 5.99 -12.64 1.19
N ILE A 63 5.77 -12.15 -0.03
CA ILE A 63 5.02 -12.88 -1.07
C ILE A 63 5.74 -14.19 -1.41
N MET A 64 7.05 -14.14 -1.67
CA MET A 64 7.84 -15.34 -1.96
C MET A 64 7.76 -16.35 -0.82
N LYS A 65 7.88 -15.86 0.43
CA LYS A 65 7.80 -16.71 1.62
C LYS A 65 6.41 -17.35 1.77
N TYR A 66 5.34 -16.58 1.56
CA TYR A 66 3.96 -17.07 1.64
C TYR A 66 3.66 -18.10 0.56
N ALA A 67 4.12 -17.86 -0.67
CA ALA A 67 3.94 -18.78 -1.79
C ALA A 67 4.88 -20.01 -1.74
N GLY A 68 5.81 -20.07 -0.78
CA GLY A 68 6.80 -21.13 -0.69
C GLY A 68 7.85 -21.10 -1.81
N TRP A 69 7.98 -19.96 -2.51
CA TRP A 69 8.95 -19.77 -3.58
C TRP A 69 10.36 -19.67 -3.01
N LYS A 70 11.28 -20.36 -3.67
CA LYS A 70 12.70 -20.37 -3.31
C LYS A 70 13.52 -20.07 -4.54
N TYR A 71 14.63 -19.37 -4.32
CA TYR A 71 15.68 -19.31 -5.31
C TYR A 71 16.30 -20.69 -5.51
N LYS A 72 16.99 -20.85 -6.64
CA LYS A 72 17.77 -22.05 -6.92
C LYS A 72 18.87 -22.24 -5.87
N ASP A 73 19.22 -23.49 -5.59
CA ASP A 73 20.26 -23.81 -4.62
C ASP A 73 21.68 -23.51 -5.15
N ASP A 74 21.87 -23.59 -6.46
CA ASP A 74 23.11 -23.19 -7.12
C ASP A 74 23.38 -21.70 -6.88
N SER A 75 24.60 -21.39 -6.42
CA SER A 75 24.97 -20.04 -5.98
C SER A 75 24.96 -19.00 -7.10
N THR A 76 25.36 -19.41 -8.31
CA THR A 76 25.44 -18.51 -9.47
C THR A 76 24.03 -18.19 -9.97
N GLU A 77 23.19 -19.21 -10.08
CA GLU A 77 21.81 -19.04 -10.50
C GLU A 77 20.97 -18.29 -9.46
N ARG A 78 21.20 -18.53 -8.17
CA ARG A 78 20.59 -17.75 -7.09
C ARG A 78 20.93 -16.27 -7.22
N MET A 79 22.20 -15.94 -7.42
CA MET A 79 22.65 -14.55 -7.54
C MET A 79 21.95 -13.86 -8.71
N LYS A 80 21.87 -14.50 -9.88
CA LYS A 80 21.13 -13.96 -11.04
C LYS A 80 19.65 -13.71 -10.73
N GLN A 81 18.99 -14.61 -9.99
CA GLN A 81 17.59 -14.44 -9.61
C GLN A 81 17.40 -13.30 -8.61
N GLU A 82 18.26 -13.21 -7.59
CA GLU A 82 18.24 -12.12 -6.62
C GLU A 82 18.49 -10.77 -7.28
N ASP A 83 19.44 -10.70 -8.22
CA ASP A 83 19.74 -9.47 -8.95
C ASP A 83 18.60 -9.06 -9.88
N CYS A 84 17.96 -10.02 -10.55
CA CYS A 84 16.75 -9.76 -11.35
C CYS A 84 15.60 -9.19 -10.50
N VAL A 85 15.36 -9.74 -9.30
CA VAL A 85 14.33 -9.24 -8.38
C VAL A 85 14.65 -7.81 -7.92
N LYS A 86 15.92 -7.54 -7.57
CA LYS A 86 16.35 -6.19 -7.16
C LYS A 86 16.25 -5.19 -8.31
N ASP A 87 16.63 -5.57 -9.52
CA ASP A 87 16.53 -4.73 -10.71
C ASP A 87 15.07 -4.37 -10.98
N LEU A 88 14.15 -5.35 -10.89
CA LEU A 88 12.71 -5.09 -10.97
C LEU A 88 12.22 -4.21 -9.81
N ALA A 89 12.73 -4.37 -8.59
CA ALA A 89 12.31 -3.54 -7.47
C ALA A 89 12.78 -2.07 -7.62
N ALA A 90 13.97 -1.87 -8.19
CA ALA A 90 14.56 -0.55 -8.39
C ALA A 90 14.03 0.16 -9.66
N HIS A 91 13.72 -0.60 -10.71
CA HIS A 91 13.45 -0.07 -12.06
C HIS A 91 12.12 -0.55 -12.67
N GLY A 92 11.41 -1.48 -12.02
CA GLY A 92 10.15 -2.08 -12.48
C GLY A 92 8.96 -1.13 -12.42
N THR A 93 8.89 -0.29 -13.45
CA THR A 93 7.68 0.12 -14.19
C THR A 93 6.40 0.32 -13.37
N ASN A 94 6.37 1.38 -12.57
CA ASN A 94 5.21 2.28 -12.37
C ASN A 94 5.67 3.66 -11.88
N ALA A 95 6.96 3.99 -12.04
CA ALA A 95 7.42 5.35 -11.85
C ALA A 95 6.82 6.17 -12.98
N ASN A 96 5.83 7.00 -12.66
CA ASN A 96 5.44 8.06 -13.57
C ASN A 96 6.64 9.00 -13.68
N PRO A 97 7.36 9.04 -14.82
CA PRO A 97 8.57 9.85 -14.95
C PRO A 97 8.23 11.33 -15.02
N THR A 98 6.94 11.65 -15.21
CA THR A 98 6.44 13.02 -15.24
C THR A 98 6.42 13.55 -13.82
N GLU A 99 7.12 14.65 -13.57
CA GLU A 99 6.93 15.41 -12.35
C GLU A 99 5.48 15.93 -12.31
N TYR A 100 4.79 15.68 -11.21
CA TYR A 100 3.44 16.17 -10.97
C TYR A 100 3.39 16.92 -9.65
N GLU A 101 2.62 18.00 -9.62
CA GLU A 101 2.40 18.74 -8.39
C GLU A 101 1.32 18.05 -7.55
N LEU A 102 1.69 17.68 -6.32
CA LEU A 102 0.70 17.22 -5.36
C LEU A 102 -0.12 18.39 -4.82
N PRO A 103 -1.45 18.27 -4.72
CA PRO A 103 -2.28 19.28 -4.10
C PRO A 103 -1.80 19.63 -2.69
N LYS A 104 -1.52 20.92 -2.46
CA LYS A 104 -1.04 21.39 -1.15
C LYS A 104 -2.12 21.16 -0.09
N ARG A 105 -1.71 20.75 1.11
CA ARG A 105 -2.64 20.69 2.26
C ARG A 105 -3.31 22.05 2.47
N GLY A 106 -4.63 22.05 2.63
CA GLY A 106 -5.45 23.25 2.75
C GLY A 106 -5.96 23.83 1.42
N SER A 107 -5.49 23.34 0.27
CA SER A 107 -6.06 23.68 -1.04
C SER A 107 -7.43 23.04 -1.25
N GLN A 108 -8.21 23.59 -2.18
CA GLN A 108 -9.52 23.04 -2.56
C GLN A 108 -9.40 21.64 -3.17
N ALA A 109 -8.44 21.40 -4.09
CA ALA A 109 -8.18 20.07 -4.63
C ALA A 109 -7.87 19.05 -3.55
N HIS A 110 -6.98 19.38 -2.61
CA HIS A 110 -6.65 18.47 -1.50
C HIS A 110 -7.89 18.14 -0.66
N ALA A 111 -8.73 19.14 -0.35
CA ALA A 111 -9.95 18.92 0.43
C ALA A 111 -10.95 18.00 -0.29
N LEU A 112 -11.18 18.24 -1.58
CA LEU A 112 -12.08 17.43 -2.41
C LEU A 112 -11.58 15.99 -2.54
N ILE A 113 -10.31 15.79 -2.89
CA ILE A 113 -9.71 14.45 -3.02
C ILE A 113 -9.75 13.71 -1.68
N SER A 114 -9.41 14.38 -0.59
CA SER A 114 -9.44 13.78 0.75
C SER A 114 -10.86 13.35 1.15
N TRP A 115 -11.86 14.13 0.79
CA TRP A 115 -13.26 13.80 1.07
C TRP A 115 -13.76 12.63 0.20
N GLN A 116 -13.44 12.65 -1.10
CA GLN A 116 -13.81 11.60 -2.05
C GLN A 116 -13.13 10.25 -1.76
N THR A 117 -11.93 10.25 -1.18
CA THR A 117 -11.12 9.04 -0.91
C THR A 117 -10.94 8.77 0.59
N GLN A 118 -11.82 9.33 1.43
CA GLN A 118 -11.68 9.26 2.89
C GLN A 118 -11.67 7.83 3.45
N PHE A 119 -12.40 6.89 2.85
CA PHE A 119 -12.43 5.50 3.29
C PHE A 119 -11.21 4.75 2.79
N ASP A 120 -10.76 5.01 1.56
CA ASP A 120 -9.49 4.46 1.07
C ASP A 120 -8.31 4.92 1.94
N SER A 121 -8.28 6.19 2.35
CA SER A 121 -7.26 6.71 3.27
C SER A 121 -7.26 6.00 4.62
N LYS A 122 -8.45 5.71 5.18
CA LYS A 122 -8.59 4.95 6.43
C LYS A 122 -8.19 3.48 6.24
N LEU A 123 -8.58 2.87 5.13
CA LEU A 123 -8.26 1.49 4.78
C LEU A 123 -6.75 1.31 4.55
N TYR A 124 -6.10 2.23 3.85
CA TYR A 124 -4.66 2.27 3.64
C TYR A 124 -3.90 2.43 4.96
N SER A 125 -4.40 3.27 5.88
CA SER A 125 -3.81 3.39 7.22
C SER A 125 -3.90 2.08 8.00
N TYR A 126 -5.04 1.38 7.91
CA TYR A 126 -5.20 0.05 8.49
C TYR A 126 -4.31 -1.00 7.82
N ALA A 127 -4.14 -0.94 6.50
CA ALA A 127 -3.23 -1.82 5.76
C ALA A 127 -1.78 -1.66 6.25
N LYS A 128 -1.35 -0.45 6.61
CA LYS A 128 -0.03 -0.21 7.23
C LYS A 128 0.10 -0.93 8.57
N GLU A 129 -0.93 -0.86 9.42
CA GLU A 129 -0.92 -1.63 10.67
C GLU A 129 -0.88 -3.14 10.43
N LEU A 130 -1.65 -3.64 9.44
CA LEU A 130 -1.65 -5.05 9.07
C LEU A 130 -0.27 -5.49 8.58
N PHE A 131 0.39 -4.69 7.76
CA PHE A 131 1.74 -4.96 7.30
C PHE A 131 2.73 -5.06 8.47
N GLU A 132 2.64 -4.19 9.47
CA GLU A 132 3.45 -4.33 10.68
C GLU A 132 3.08 -5.58 11.49
N LYS A 133 1.79 -5.88 11.67
CA LYS A 133 1.31 -7.09 12.38
C LYS A 133 1.79 -8.38 11.70
N GLN A 134 1.64 -8.46 10.37
CA GLN A 134 2.06 -9.57 9.52
C GLN A 134 3.59 -9.78 9.51
N THR A 135 4.37 -8.74 9.85
CA THR A 135 5.84 -8.82 9.93
C THR A 135 6.30 -9.96 10.86
N LYS A 136 5.56 -10.23 11.95
CA LYS A 136 5.93 -11.30 12.90
C LYS A 136 6.11 -12.65 12.19
N GLU A 137 5.21 -12.97 11.28
CA GLU A 137 5.20 -14.22 10.54
C GLU A 137 6.02 -14.07 9.25
N TRP A 138 5.69 -13.08 8.43
CA TRP A 138 6.13 -13.01 7.03
C TRP A 138 7.38 -12.16 6.80
N GLY A 139 7.72 -11.25 7.72
CA GLY A 139 8.79 -10.28 7.46
C GLY A 139 10.22 -10.82 7.57
N THR A 140 11.15 -10.06 6.99
CA THR A 140 12.59 -10.31 7.04
C THR A 140 13.12 -10.27 8.48
N LYS A 141 14.32 -10.81 8.71
CA LYS A 141 14.98 -10.74 10.04
C LYS A 141 15.28 -9.27 10.39
N GLU A 142 15.63 -8.48 9.40
CA GLU A 142 16.02 -7.07 9.47
C GLU A 142 14.79 -6.23 9.88
N ARG A 143 13.67 -6.38 9.17
CA ARG A 143 12.41 -5.70 9.51
C ARG A 143 11.91 -6.08 10.91
N LYS A 144 12.01 -7.35 11.30
CA LYS A 144 11.67 -7.81 12.66
C LYS A 144 12.53 -7.14 13.74
N LYS A 145 13.84 -7.01 13.50
CA LYS A 145 14.76 -6.31 14.42
C LYS A 145 14.41 -4.82 14.51
N GLU A 146 14.09 -4.19 13.38
CA GLU A 146 13.72 -2.79 13.33
C GLU A 146 12.43 -2.51 14.12
N LEU A 147 11.37 -3.29 13.91
CA LEU A 147 10.12 -3.13 14.68
C LEU A 147 10.35 -3.30 16.19
N LYS A 148 11.18 -4.25 16.61
CA LYS A 148 11.56 -4.41 18.03
C LYS A 148 12.27 -3.16 18.57
N LYS A 149 13.19 -2.57 17.80
CA LYS A 149 13.88 -1.33 18.18
C LYS A 149 12.91 -0.16 18.29
N ARG A 150 11.98 0.00 17.34
CA ARG A 150 10.95 1.05 17.35
C ARG A 150 10.05 0.93 18.59
N LYS A 151 9.58 -0.28 18.92
CA LYS A 151 8.78 -0.53 20.13
C LYS A 151 9.52 -0.22 21.42
N LYS A 152 10.81 -0.57 21.52
CA LYS A 152 11.65 -0.22 22.68
C LYS A 152 11.84 1.29 22.86
N LYS A 153 11.96 2.05 21.76
CA LYS A 153 12.07 3.52 21.80
C LYS A 153 10.73 4.21 22.11
N GLY A 154 9.61 3.65 21.64
CA GLY A 154 8.28 4.17 21.90
C GLY A 154 7.74 3.85 23.30
N GLY A 155 8.11 2.69 23.86
CA GLY A 155 7.71 2.27 25.21
C GLY A 155 8.52 2.89 26.36
N GLY A 156 9.42 3.84 26.08
CA GLY A 156 10.17 4.60 27.09
C GLY A 156 9.55 5.95 27.44
N LYS A 157 8.33 6.23 26.96
CA LYS A 157 7.52 7.39 27.34
C LYS A 157 6.22 6.94 28.03
N THR A 158 6.37 6.46 29.26
CA THR A 158 5.35 6.45 30.32
C THR A 158 6.09 6.49 31.64
#